data_AF-A0A7L2FET1-F1
#
_entry.id   AF-A0A7L2FET1-F1
#
_cell.length_a   1.000
_cell.length_b   1.000
_cell.length_c   1.000
_cell.angle_alpha   90.00
_cell.angle_beta   90.00
_cell.angle_gamma   90.00
#
_symmetry.space_group_name_H-M   'P 1'
#
loop_
_entity.id
_entity.type
_entity.pdbx_description
1 polymer ?
#
loop_
_entity_poly.entity_id
_entity_poly.type
_entity_poly.pdbx_seq_one_letter_code
_entity_poly.pdbx_strand_id
1 'polypeptide(L)'
;GKILDKTVEEANPSVALELGTYCGYSAVRISRLLKAGARLLTVEFNPEFAAIAKQMIEFAGVQDKVKLLEGPSEEIIPQLKKKYEVDTLDFVFLDHWKDRYTPDTILLQECNLLRKGSVLLADNIIFPGAPDFLNYVRKSPHFQCTNYPSHLEYMQVEDAMEKAVFLG
;
A
#
# COMPACT_ATOMS: atom_id res chain seq x y z
N GLY A 1 13.10 0.05 0.19
CA GLY A 1 13.08 -1.05 1.20
C GLY A 1 13.06 -0.59 2.66
N LYS A 2 14.16 -0.03 3.21
CA LYS A 2 14.26 0.31 4.65
C LYS A 2 13.22 1.33 5.14
N ILE A 3 12.82 2.26 4.26
CA ILE A 3 11.77 3.25 4.54
C ILE A 3 10.43 2.56 4.80
N LEU A 4 10.04 1.62 3.93
CA LEU A 4 8.84 0.79 4.11
C LEU A 4 8.88 0.05 5.45
N ASP A 5 9.99 -0.63 5.76
CA ASP A 5 10.15 -1.37 7.02
C ASP A 5 9.88 -0.46 8.24
N LYS A 6 10.60 0.66 8.31
CA LYS A 6 10.46 1.64 9.40
C LYS A 6 9.05 2.21 9.49
N THR A 7 8.41 2.48 8.37
CA THR A 7 7.06 3.06 8.34
C THR A 7 6.02 2.05 8.84
N VAL A 8 6.15 0.77 8.49
CA VAL A 8 5.28 -0.30 9.00
C VAL A 8 5.49 -0.50 10.50
N GLU A 9 6.74 -0.49 10.97
CA GLU A 9 7.05 -0.58 12.41
C GLU A 9 6.46 0.58 13.22
N GLU A 10 6.60 1.82 12.71
CA GLU A 10 6.03 3.03 13.33
C GLU A 10 4.49 3.01 13.34
N ALA A 11 3.87 2.61 12.22
CA ALA A 11 2.41 2.53 12.10
C ALA A 11 1.82 1.38 12.92
N ASN A 12 2.58 0.29 13.13
CA ASN A 12 2.18 -0.93 13.81
C ASN A 12 0.75 -1.41 13.42
N PRO A 13 0.49 -1.66 12.12
CA PRO A 13 -0.85 -1.88 11.62
C PRO A 13 -1.42 -3.24 12.04
N SER A 14 -2.72 -3.27 12.32
CA SER A 14 -3.52 -4.50 12.45
C SER A 14 -4.09 -4.92 11.09
N VAL A 15 -4.49 -3.97 10.25
CA VAL A 15 -4.92 -4.21 8.86
C VAL A 15 -4.15 -3.31 7.91
N ALA A 16 -3.35 -3.94 7.04
CA ALA A 16 -2.62 -3.28 5.98
C ALA A 16 -3.23 -3.62 4.61
N LEU A 17 -3.19 -2.66 3.69
CA LEU A 17 -3.50 -2.85 2.26
C LEU A 17 -2.25 -2.56 1.43
N GLU A 18 -2.00 -3.38 0.44
CA GLU A 18 -1.01 -3.14 -0.62
C GLU A 18 -1.74 -3.12 -1.96
N LEU A 19 -1.46 -2.10 -2.77
CA LEU A 19 -1.96 -1.98 -4.14
C LEU A 19 -0.77 -2.11 -5.08
N GLY A 20 -0.67 -3.25 -5.77
CA GLY A 20 0.48 -3.65 -6.59
C GLY A 20 1.33 -4.70 -5.89
N THR A 21 1.03 -5.99 -6.08
CA THR A 21 1.80 -7.08 -5.45
C THR A 21 3.04 -7.47 -6.26
N TYR A 22 2.92 -7.44 -7.59
CA TYR A 22 3.90 -7.95 -8.54
C TYR A 22 4.37 -9.37 -8.17
N CYS A 23 5.67 -9.58 -7.91
CA CYS A 23 6.22 -10.87 -7.51
C CYS A 23 6.15 -11.16 -5.99
N GLY A 24 5.51 -10.29 -5.19
CA GLY A 24 5.29 -10.49 -3.75
C GLY A 24 6.44 -10.00 -2.84
N TYR A 25 7.39 -9.23 -3.35
CA TYR A 25 8.53 -8.74 -2.56
C TYR A 25 8.10 -7.86 -1.39
N SER A 26 7.30 -6.83 -1.67
CA SER A 26 6.77 -5.89 -0.68
C SER A 26 5.76 -6.57 0.25
N ALA A 27 4.94 -7.49 -0.27
CA ALA A 27 4.05 -8.33 0.54
C ALA A 27 4.80 -9.13 1.62
N VAL A 28 5.89 -9.82 1.25
CA VAL A 28 6.75 -10.55 2.21
C VAL A 28 7.44 -9.57 3.17
N ARG A 29 7.88 -8.41 2.67
CA ARG A 29 8.54 -7.38 3.47
C ARG A 29 7.64 -6.73 4.52
N ILE A 30 6.38 -6.46 4.20
CA ILE A 30 5.39 -5.93 5.14
C ILE A 30 4.97 -7.03 6.12
N SER A 31 4.58 -8.20 5.62
CA SER A 31 4.01 -9.28 6.44
C SER A 31 4.96 -9.84 7.51
N ARG A 32 6.28 -9.82 7.28
CA ARG A 32 7.25 -10.24 8.30
C ARG A 32 7.29 -9.31 9.52
N LEU A 33 6.84 -8.07 9.39
CA LEU A 33 6.82 -7.06 10.45
C LEU A 33 5.46 -6.99 11.18
N LEU A 34 4.43 -7.65 10.64
CA LEU A 34 3.11 -7.69 11.24
C LEU A 34 3.09 -8.55 12.51
N LYS A 35 2.46 -8.01 13.57
CA LYS A 35 2.22 -8.72 14.83
C LYS A 35 1.23 -9.88 14.65
N ALA A 36 1.18 -10.77 15.64
CA ALA A 36 0.17 -11.84 15.66
C ALA A 36 -1.25 -11.24 15.60
N GLY A 37 -2.11 -11.81 14.75
CA GLY A 37 -3.47 -11.34 14.51
C GLY A 37 -3.59 -10.18 13.50
N ALA A 38 -2.48 -9.53 13.11
CA ALA A 38 -2.49 -8.55 12.04
C ALA A 38 -2.46 -9.23 10.66
N ARG A 39 -3.05 -8.57 9.66
CA ARG A 39 -3.16 -9.09 8.29
C ARG A 39 -2.82 -8.05 7.23
N LEU A 40 -2.29 -8.53 6.11
CA LEU A 40 -2.08 -7.77 4.87
C LEU A 40 -3.07 -8.27 3.83
N LEU A 41 -3.83 -7.36 3.22
CA LEU A 41 -4.49 -7.60 1.95
C LEU A 41 -3.62 -7.00 0.85
N THR A 42 -3.29 -7.78 -0.17
CA THR A 42 -2.47 -7.31 -1.30
C THR A 42 -3.23 -7.52 -2.60
N VAL A 43 -3.23 -6.51 -3.47
CA VAL A 43 -4.04 -6.48 -4.70
C VAL A 43 -3.13 -6.52 -5.92
N GLU A 44 -3.39 -7.48 -6.80
CA GLU A 44 -2.69 -7.65 -8.06
C GLU A 44 -3.69 -7.81 -9.21
N PHE A 45 -3.56 -7.00 -10.25
CA PHE A 45 -4.47 -7.04 -11.39
C PHE A 45 -4.07 -8.11 -12.42
N ASN A 46 -2.77 -8.41 -12.54
CA ASN A 46 -2.24 -9.34 -13.50
C ASN A 46 -2.25 -10.77 -12.93
N PRO A 47 -3.00 -11.71 -13.51
CA PRO A 47 -3.13 -13.07 -12.98
C PRO A 47 -1.81 -13.86 -12.97
N GLU A 48 -0.90 -13.59 -13.90
CA GLU A 48 0.42 -14.25 -13.94
C GLU A 48 1.29 -13.80 -12.77
N PHE A 49 1.31 -12.48 -12.49
CA PHE A 49 2.02 -11.95 -11.32
C PHE A 49 1.34 -12.37 -10.02
N ALA A 50 0.01 -12.41 -9.96
CA ALA A 50 -0.72 -12.94 -8.81
C ALA A 50 -0.30 -14.40 -8.51
N ALA A 51 -0.19 -15.25 -9.55
CA ALA A 51 0.27 -16.63 -9.39
C ALA A 51 1.71 -16.74 -8.89
N ILE A 52 2.61 -15.83 -9.32
CA ILE A 52 3.99 -15.75 -8.82
C ILE A 52 4.01 -15.28 -7.36
N ALA A 53 3.30 -14.19 -7.04
CA ALA A 53 3.21 -13.65 -5.69
C ALA A 53 2.68 -14.69 -4.70
N LYS A 54 1.66 -15.47 -5.10
CA LYS A 54 1.12 -16.55 -4.28
C LYS A 54 2.20 -17.59 -3.92
N GLN A 55 2.98 -18.03 -4.90
CA GLN A 55 4.10 -18.96 -4.65
C GLN A 55 5.16 -18.33 -3.74
N MET A 56 5.47 -17.05 -3.90
CA MET A 56 6.42 -16.34 -3.05
C MET A 56 5.93 -16.23 -1.59
N ILE A 57 4.65 -15.91 -1.40
CA ILE A 57 3.98 -15.80 -0.09
C ILE A 57 4.01 -17.15 0.64
N GLU A 58 3.68 -18.24 -0.07
CA GLU A 58 3.73 -19.60 0.46
C GLU A 58 5.18 -20.03 0.78
N PHE A 59 6.12 -19.77 -0.13
CA PHE A 59 7.54 -20.09 0.08
C PHE A 59 8.12 -19.36 1.29
N ALA A 60 7.75 -18.10 1.50
CA ALA A 60 8.18 -17.30 2.64
C ALA A 60 7.48 -17.68 3.95
N GLY A 61 6.48 -18.57 3.93
CA GLY A 61 5.76 -19.02 5.12
C GLY A 61 4.86 -17.96 5.76
N VAL A 62 4.40 -16.96 4.99
CA VAL A 62 3.59 -15.83 5.48
C VAL A 62 2.14 -15.88 5.01
N GLN A 63 1.72 -16.97 4.36
CA GLN A 63 0.37 -17.13 3.80
C GLN A 63 -0.77 -16.96 4.82
N ASP A 64 -0.52 -17.24 6.10
CA ASP A 64 -1.53 -17.06 7.16
C ASP A 64 -1.79 -15.59 7.50
N LYS A 65 -0.86 -14.69 7.13
CA LYS A 65 -0.97 -13.23 7.34
C LYS A 65 -1.35 -12.46 6.08
N VAL A 66 -1.18 -13.06 4.90
CA VAL A 66 -1.32 -12.36 3.61
C VAL A 66 -2.49 -12.93 2.82
N LYS A 67 -3.44 -12.06 2.47
CA LYS A 67 -4.53 -12.35 1.56
C LYS A 67 -4.28 -11.67 0.22
N LEU A 68 -3.91 -12.45 -0.80
CA LEU A 68 -3.84 -11.99 -2.18
C LEU A 68 -5.24 -11.88 -2.78
N LEU A 69 -5.54 -10.72 -3.37
CA LEU A 69 -6.77 -10.39 -4.06
C LEU A 69 -6.46 -10.11 -5.53
N GLU A 70 -6.93 -10.98 -6.42
CA GLU A 70 -6.74 -10.80 -7.86
C GLU A 70 -7.83 -9.90 -8.44
N GLY A 71 -7.42 -8.86 -9.16
CA GLY A 71 -8.30 -7.94 -9.88
C GLY A 71 -7.87 -6.46 -9.81
N PRO A 72 -8.55 -5.57 -10.54
CA PRO A 72 -8.28 -4.14 -10.52
C PRO A 72 -8.57 -3.51 -9.15
N SER A 73 -7.73 -2.56 -8.73
CA SER A 73 -7.86 -1.82 -7.47
C SER A 73 -9.22 -1.16 -7.29
N GLU A 74 -9.75 -0.52 -8.34
CA GLU A 74 -11.06 0.14 -8.38
C GLU A 74 -12.24 -0.81 -8.12
N GLU A 75 -12.08 -2.09 -8.46
CA GLU A 75 -13.11 -3.09 -8.23
C GLU A 75 -12.98 -3.73 -6.85
N ILE A 76 -11.74 -3.90 -6.37
CA ILE A 76 -11.45 -4.53 -5.08
C ILE A 76 -11.73 -3.60 -3.91
N ILE A 77 -11.33 -2.32 -3.98
CA ILE A 77 -11.48 -1.36 -2.89
C ILE A 77 -12.94 -1.28 -2.37
N PRO A 78 -13.98 -1.13 -3.21
CA PRO A 78 -15.37 -1.08 -2.75
C PRO A 78 -15.85 -2.38 -2.07
N GLN A 79 -15.19 -3.51 -2.32
CA GLN A 79 -15.53 -4.81 -1.74
C GLN A 79 -14.91 -5.03 -0.36
N LEU A 80 -13.89 -4.26 0.04
CA LEU A 80 -13.12 -4.46 1.28
C LEU A 80 -13.99 -4.54 2.53
N LYS A 81 -14.96 -3.64 2.69
CA LYS A 81 -15.89 -3.67 3.85
C LYS A 81 -16.76 -4.92 3.89
N LYS A 82 -17.43 -5.23 2.78
CA LYS A 82 -18.49 -6.26 2.76
C LYS A 82 -17.97 -7.68 2.59
N LYS A 83 -16.96 -7.86 1.73
CA LYS A 83 -16.47 -9.19 1.32
C LYS A 83 -15.25 -9.64 2.11
N TYR A 84 -14.43 -8.70 2.56
CA TYR A 84 -13.17 -8.98 3.24
C TYR A 84 -13.14 -8.49 4.70
N GLU A 85 -14.29 -8.03 5.20
CA GLU A 85 -14.52 -7.65 6.60
C GLU A 85 -13.50 -6.63 7.10
N VAL A 86 -13.12 -5.68 6.23
CA VAL A 86 -12.22 -4.58 6.57
C VAL A 86 -13.08 -3.40 7.00
N ASP A 87 -13.09 -3.06 8.29
CA ASP A 87 -13.77 -1.84 8.72
C ASP A 87 -12.98 -0.60 8.23
N THR A 88 -11.73 -0.47 8.67
CA THR A 88 -10.81 0.59 8.23
C THR A 88 -9.39 0.02 8.08
N LEU A 89 -8.53 0.77 7.40
CA LEU A 89 -7.15 0.42 7.12
C LEU A 89 -6.24 1.23 8.01
N ASP A 90 -5.24 0.58 8.61
CA ASP A 90 -4.24 1.26 9.42
C ASP A 90 -3.07 1.76 8.55
N PHE A 91 -2.75 0.99 7.51
CA PHE A 91 -1.64 1.23 6.61
C PHE A 91 -2.02 0.88 5.16
N VAL A 92 -1.61 1.70 4.21
CA VAL A 92 -1.81 1.47 2.78
C VAL A 92 -0.49 1.71 2.05
N PHE A 93 0.01 0.71 1.35
CA PHE A 93 1.16 0.83 0.46
C PHE A 93 0.69 0.95 -0.99
N LEU A 94 1.04 2.04 -1.67
CA LEU A 94 0.73 2.26 -3.07
C LEU A 94 1.99 1.99 -3.89
N ASP A 95 1.99 0.91 -4.68
CA ASP A 95 3.06 0.56 -5.62
C ASP A 95 2.56 -0.10 -6.92
N HIS A 96 1.36 0.29 -7.36
CA HIS A 96 0.78 -0.12 -8.63
C HIS A 96 0.98 0.98 -9.67
N TRP A 97 0.08 1.07 -10.66
CA TRP A 97 0.09 2.09 -11.70
C TRP A 97 -0.05 3.51 -11.11
N LYS A 98 0.87 4.42 -11.42
CA LYS A 98 0.96 5.72 -10.73
C LYS A 98 -0.26 6.62 -10.96
N ASP A 99 -0.90 6.55 -12.13
CA ASP A 99 -2.13 7.31 -12.42
C ASP A 99 -3.33 6.89 -11.54
N ARG A 100 -3.24 5.72 -10.91
CA ARG A 100 -4.28 5.18 -10.04
C ARG A 100 -4.14 5.64 -8.58
N TYR A 101 -3.01 6.20 -8.18
CA TYR A 101 -2.77 6.59 -6.78
C TYR A 101 -3.78 7.61 -6.26
N THR A 102 -4.04 8.66 -7.05
CA THR A 102 -5.03 9.70 -6.70
C THR A 102 -6.46 9.15 -6.66
N PRO A 103 -7.00 8.53 -7.73
CA PRO A 103 -8.37 8.04 -7.70
C PRO A 103 -8.58 6.93 -6.66
N ASP A 104 -7.61 6.04 -6.44
CA ASP A 104 -7.75 5.02 -5.39
C ASP A 104 -7.66 5.61 -3.98
N THR A 105 -6.83 6.64 -3.77
CA THR A 105 -6.82 7.37 -2.49
C THR A 105 -8.16 8.07 -2.22
N ILE A 106 -8.79 8.64 -3.25
CA ILE A 106 -10.14 9.22 -3.14
C ILE A 106 -11.16 8.11 -2.86
N LEU A 107 -11.11 7.01 -3.59
CA LEU A 107 -12.04 5.88 -3.44
C LEU A 107 -11.95 5.24 -2.04
N LEU A 108 -10.74 5.14 -1.47
CA LEU A 108 -10.54 4.70 -0.08
C LEU A 108 -11.24 5.62 0.93
N GLN A 109 -11.24 6.93 0.70
CA GLN A 109 -11.97 7.90 1.54
C GLN A 109 -13.49 7.78 1.34
N GLU A 110 -13.97 7.73 0.09
CA GLU A 110 -15.40 7.59 -0.22
C GLU A 110 -16.00 6.30 0.32
N CYS A 111 -15.21 5.22 0.32
CA CYS A 111 -15.59 3.94 0.91
C CYS A 111 -15.47 3.92 2.44
N ASN A 112 -15.07 5.02 3.09
CA ASN A 112 -14.84 5.14 4.54
C ASN A 112 -13.87 4.06 5.05
N LEU A 113 -12.81 3.79 4.29
CA LEU A 113 -11.75 2.83 4.66
C LEU A 113 -10.59 3.51 5.38
N LEU A 114 -10.46 4.83 5.27
CA LEU A 114 -9.46 5.59 6.04
C LEU A 114 -10.08 6.12 7.33
N ARG A 115 -9.39 5.86 8.45
CA ARG A 115 -9.63 6.48 9.76
C ARG A 115 -8.53 7.48 10.10
N LYS A 116 -8.79 8.41 11.03
CA LYS A 116 -7.73 9.28 11.55
C LYS A 116 -6.53 8.44 12.02
N GLY A 117 -5.34 8.80 11.54
CA GLY A 117 -4.09 8.09 11.77
C GLY A 117 -3.78 6.99 10.75
N SER A 118 -4.63 6.74 9.75
CA SER A 118 -4.29 5.83 8.64
C SER A 118 -3.07 6.35 7.90
N VAL A 119 -2.10 5.49 7.63
CA VAL A 119 -0.85 5.87 6.97
C VAL A 119 -0.86 5.37 5.54
N LEU A 120 -0.80 6.28 4.57
CA LEU A 120 -0.54 5.96 3.18
C LEU A 120 0.95 6.14 2.93
N LEU A 121 1.61 5.15 2.34
CA LEU A 121 2.98 5.23 1.86
C LEU A 121 2.98 4.94 0.36
N ALA A 122 3.34 5.93 -0.44
CA ALA A 122 3.39 5.82 -1.90
C ALA A 122 4.83 5.72 -2.39
N ASP A 123 5.12 4.74 -3.25
CA ASP A 123 6.44 4.55 -3.85
C ASP A 123 6.56 5.23 -5.22
N ASN A 124 7.81 5.52 -5.59
CA ASN A 124 8.18 6.13 -6.87
C ASN A 124 7.47 7.44 -7.20
N ILE A 125 7.35 8.33 -6.21
CA ILE A 125 6.68 9.61 -6.37
C ILE A 125 7.49 10.62 -7.20
N ILE A 126 8.77 10.36 -7.48
CA ILE A 126 9.63 11.20 -8.34
C ILE A 126 9.87 10.55 -9.70
N PHE A 127 10.23 9.26 -9.76
CA PHE A 127 10.40 8.55 -11.03
C PHE A 127 9.77 7.15 -10.97
N PRO A 128 8.76 6.83 -11.81
CA PRO A 128 8.27 7.60 -12.95
C PRO A 128 7.43 8.82 -12.57
N GLY A 129 7.08 8.97 -11.29
CA GLY A 129 6.41 10.15 -10.74
C GLY A 129 4.91 9.98 -10.59
N ALA A 130 4.37 10.59 -9.53
CA ALA A 130 2.93 10.63 -9.25
C ALA A 130 2.50 12.07 -8.89
N PRO A 131 2.60 13.03 -9.84
CA PRO A 131 2.43 14.45 -9.54
C PRO A 131 1.03 14.80 -9.04
N ASP A 132 0.00 14.17 -9.61
CA ASP A 132 -1.39 14.40 -9.19
C ASP A 132 -1.64 13.91 -7.77
N PHE A 133 -1.06 12.77 -7.40
CA PHE A 133 -1.16 12.22 -6.05
C PHE A 133 -0.48 13.17 -5.05
N LEU A 134 0.75 13.59 -5.33
CA LEU A 134 1.48 14.54 -4.49
C LEU A 134 0.73 15.87 -4.33
N ASN A 135 0.21 16.41 -5.44
CA ASN A 135 -0.57 17.63 -5.42
C ASN A 135 -1.85 17.48 -4.58
N TYR A 136 -2.52 16.34 -4.70
CA TYR A 136 -3.73 16.03 -3.94
C TYR A 136 -3.45 15.94 -2.44
N VAL A 137 -2.53 15.06 -2.01
CA VAL A 137 -2.28 14.83 -0.57
C VAL A 137 -1.61 16.03 0.11
N ARG A 138 -0.71 16.76 -0.56
CA ARG A 138 -0.02 17.91 0.04
C ARG A 138 -0.89 19.17 0.16
N LYS A 139 -1.92 19.33 -0.68
CA LYS A 139 -2.85 20.47 -0.61
C LYS A 139 -4.10 20.19 0.21
N SER A 140 -4.39 18.92 0.47
CA SER A 140 -5.56 18.52 1.26
C SER A 140 -5.31 18.77 2.76
N PRO A 141 -6.23 19.44 3.48
CA PRO A 141 -6.12 19.60 4.93
C PRO A 141 -6.31 18.27 5.68
N HIS A 142 -6.79 17.23 4.99
CA HIS A 142 -7.03 15.91 5.54
C HIS A 142 -5.77 15.04 5.61
N PHE A 143 -4.62 15.51 5.13
CA PHE A 143 -3.38 14.73 5.17
C PHE A 143 -2.21 15.53 5.75
N GLN A 144 -1.43 14.89 6.60
CA GLN A 144 -0.10 15.34 6.99
C GLN A 144 0.95 14.55 6.20
N CYS A 145 1.70 15.24 5.35
CA CYS A 145 2.67 14.61 4.46
C CYS A 145 4.10 14.68 5.02
N THR A 146 4.91 13.67 4.71
CA THR A 146 6.34 13.61 4.96
C THR A 146 7.03 12.93 3.79
N ASN A 147 7.99 13.62 3.18
CA ASN A 147 8.76 13.10 2.06
C ASN A 147 9.99 12.32 2.57
N TYR A 148 10.30 11.19 1.93
CA TYR A 148 11.48 10.38 2.20
C TYR A 148 12.31 10.21 0.92
N PRO A 149 13.32 11.07 0.70
CA PRO A 149 14.26 10.92 -0.41
C PRO A 149 15.01 9.59 -0.36
N SER A 150 15.20 8.97 -1.54
CA SER A 150 15.85 7.68 -1.72
C SER A 150 16.42 7.57 -3.13
N HIS A 151 16.75 6.35 -3.55
CA HIS A 151 17.09 6.01 -4.92
C HIS A 151 16.12 4.95 -5.45
N LEU A 152 15.91 4.97 -6.76
CA LEU A 152 15.17 3.96 -7.52
C LEU A 152 15.81 2.58 -7.34
N GLU A 153 15.01 1.52 -7.41
CA GLU A 153 15.48 0.17 -7.11
C GLU A 153 16.67 -0.22 -8.00
N TYR A 154 17.75 -0.66 -7.35
CA TYR A 154 18.97 -1.15 -7.99
C TYR A 154 19.73 -0.13 -8.86
N MET A 155 19.34 1.15 -8.82
CA MET A 155 19.92 2.22 -9.63
C MET A 155 20.38 3.41 -8.78
N GLN A 156 21.33 4.19 -9.29
CA GLN A 156 21.73 5.48 -8.70
C GLN A 156 20.92 6.65 -9.30
N VAL A 157 19.61 6.44 -9.42
CA VAL A 157 18.67 7.46 -9.90
C VAL A 157 17.88 7.94 -8.68
N GLU A 158 17.78 9.26 -8.49
CA GLU A 158 17.01 9.82 -7.38
C GLU A 158 15.54 9.43 -7.48
N ASP A 159 14.97 9.06 -6.34
CA ASP A 159 13.55 8.81 -6.19
C ASP A 159 13.11 9.18 -4.77
N ALA A 160 11.83 9.03 -4.45
CA ALA A 160 11.35 9.18 -3.08
C ALA A 160 10.10 8.36 -2.82
N MET A 161 9.82 8.16 -1.53
CA MET A 161 8.52 7.74 -1.03
C MET A 161 7.82 8.91 -0.36
N GLU A 162 6.50 9.02 -0.50
CA GLU A 162 5.69 9.98 0.26
C GLU A 162 4.86 9.25 1.30
N LYS A 163 4.99 9.65 2.57
CA LYS A 163 4.05 9.24 3.62
C LYS A 163 2.99 10.31 3.80
N ALA A 164 1.72 9.94 3.72
CA ALA A 164 0.58 10.79 4.00
C ALA A 164 -0.25 10.18 5.13
N VAL A 165 -0.31 10.86 6.28
CA VAL A 165 -1.12 10.43 7.43
C VAL A 165 -2.48 11.11 7.34
N PHE A 166 -3.56 10.32 7.28
CA PHE A 166 -4.92 10.83 7.20
C PHE A 166 -5.36 11.44 8.55
N LEU A 167 -5.86 12.68 8.54
CA LEU A 167 -6.22 13.46 9.71
C LEU A 167 -7.72 13.44 10.04
N GLY A 168 -8.55 12.95 9.12
CA GLY A 168 -10.02 13.01 9.17
C GLY A 168 -10.57 14.16 8.36
#